data_AF-A0A382WQ19-F1
#
_entry.id   AF-A0A382WQ19-F1
#
_cell.length_a   1.000
_cell.length_b   1.000
_cell.length_c   1.000
_cell.angle_alpha   90.00
_cell.angle_beta   90.00
_cell.angle_gamma   90.00
#
_symmetry.space_group_name_H-M   'P 1'
#
loop_
_entity.id
_entity.type
_entity.pdbx_description
1 polymer ?
#
loop_
_entity_poly.entity_id
_entity_poly.type
_entity_poly.pdbx_seq_one_letter_code
_entity_poly.pdbx_strand_id
1 'polypeptide(L)'
;DGFRSYMAFFVDRGDHAKLQFAREFGSTTQLSNATAIAIHPVNEDMYISGLWENSKATCTGNDSWWFTPTKPDPNFPNMGVDHSVFTRPSGEATKGGVFCDSHEKVTNSSGGHVPNQDTYVLHVDKYGNFKNIEVFDVHLEKELKPQIAINSDGSEIAIANTGMPKSLERLGGTPTPGANGWVMTLNTDDLSQNWLSINKRFWAGPENVEKQYSWTDDVAYGPDDKVHAAGRHVWSTLYGETETGTLASQNKYGQNNPDGWTVRYTLDGKIDNGAP
;
A
#
# COMPACT_ATOMS: atom_id res chain seq x y z
N ASP A 1 7.82 -20.00 9.66
CA ASP A 1 6.79 -19.44 10.55
C ASP A 1 6.24 -18.16 9.95
N GLY A 2 4.93 -17.96 10.00
CA GLY A 2 4.28 -16.73 9.55
C GLY A 2 4.43 -15.59 10.56
N PHE A 3 4.07 -14.38 10.13
CA PHE A 3 4.04 -13.19 10.97
C PHE A 3 2.64 -12.59 10.98
N ARG A 4 2.14 -12.31 12.18
CA ARG A 4 0.87 -11.62 12.40
C ARG A 4 1.14 -10.15 12.67
N SER A 5 0.20 -9.31 12.28
CA SER A 5 0.19 -7.89 12.62
C SER A 5 -0.77 -7.63 13.78
N TYR A 6 -0.46 -6.61 14.59
CA TYR A 6 -1.27 -6.22 15.74
C TYR A 6 -1.61 -4.74 15.66
N MET A 7 -2.89 -4.40 15.79
CA MET A 7 -3.34 -3.05 16.10
C MET A 7 -3.43 -2.92 17.61
N ALA A 8 -2.66 -1.99 18.19
CA ALA A 8 -2.63 -1.76 19.62
C ALA A 8 -3.18 -0.37 19.95
N PHE A 9 -4.18 -0.31 20.82
CA PHE A 9 -4.87 0.91 21.20
C PHE A 9 -4.42 1.33 22.60
N PHE A 10 -3.98 2.57 22.73
CA PHE A 10 -3.45 3.08 23.99
C PHE A 10 -4.29 4.26 24.48
N VAL A 11 -4.46 4.36 25.79
CA VAL A 11 -5.03 5.54 26.44
C VAL A 11 -3.94 6.28 27.18
N ASP A 12 -3.93 7.60 27.01
CA ASP A 12 -3.09 8.48 27.79
C ASP A 12 -3.61 8.54 29.25
N ARG A 13 -2.71 8.33 30.20
CA ARG A 13 -2.97 8.44 31.64
C ARG A 13 -2.05 9.47 32.31
N GLY A 14 -1.62 10.48 31.55
CA GLY A 14 -0.70 11.52 32.00
C GLY A 14 0.74 11.13 31.72
N ASP A 15 1.38 10.44 32.67
CA ASP A 15 2.82 10.18 32.59
C ASP A 15 3.18 8.99 31.68
N HIS A 16 2.22 8.10 31.42
CA HIS A 16 2.40 6.92 30.56
C HIS A 16 1.13 6.57 29.79
N ALA A 17 1.30 6.18 28.53
CA ALA A 17 0.25 5.52 27.76
C ALA A 17 0.08 4.06 28.25
N LYS A 18 -1.17 3.61 28.44
CA LYS A 18 -1.49 2.22 28.79
C LYS A 18 -2.23 1.54 27.65
N LEU A 19 -1.85 0.31 27.34
CA LEU A 19 -2.57 -0.54 26.38
C LEU A 19 -4.00 -0.79 26.89
N GLN A 20 -5.00 -0.38 26.12
CA GLN A 20 -6.41 -0.64 26.40
C GLN A 20 -6.84 -1.99 25.83
N PHE A 21 -6.45 -2.28 24.59
CA PHE A 21 -6.68 -3.55 23.92
C PHE A 21 -5.77 -3.64 22.70
N ALA A 22 -5.56 -4.86 22.22
CA ALA A 22 -4.92 -5.12 20.95
C ALA A 22 -5.76 -6.10 20.12
N ARG A 23 -5.69 -5.95 18.80
CA ARG A 23 -6.37 -6.82 17.84
C ARG A 23 -5.36 -7.38 16.87
N GLU A 24 -5.39 -8.68 16.71
CA GLU A 24 -4.50 -9.41 15.80
C GLU A 24 -5.18 -9.58 14.44
N PHE A 25 -4.41 -9.49 13.36
CA PHE A 25 -4.82 -9.89 12.01
C PHE A 25 -3.65 -10.53 11.26
N GLY A 26 -3.95 -11.27 10.20
CA GLY A 26 -3.03 -12.17 9.51
C GLY A 26 -3.18 -13.62 9.97
N SER A 27 -2.14 -14.43 9.76
CA SER A 27 -2.19 -15.89 9.98
C SER A 27 -0.82 -16.46 10.40
N THR A 28 -0.82 -17.64 11.01
CA THR A 28 0.41 -18.29 11.53
C THR A 28 1.33 -18.85 10.46
N THR A 29 0.82 -19.06 9.25
CA THR A 29 1.57 -19.75 8.16
C THR A 29 1.97 -18.80 7.04
N GLN A 30 1.92 -17.50 7.31
CA GLN A 30 1.65 -16.44 6.37
C GLN A 30 2.24 -15.13 6.92
N LEU A 31 2.96 -14.33 6.14
CA LEU A 31 3.54 -13.06 6.60
C LEU A 31 2.59 -11.89 6.30
N SER A 32 2.13 -11.20 7.34
CA SER A 32 1.46 -9.89 7.26
C SER A 32 2.26 -8.89 8.05
N ASN A 33 2.74 -7.84 7.39
CA ASN A 33 3.58 -6.81 7.97
C ASN A 33 2.96 -5.42 7.74
N ALA A 34 2.20 -4.93 8.70
CA ALA A 34 1.71 -3.55 8.69
C ALA A 34 2.86 -2.56 8.84
N THR A 35 2.92 -1.55 7.97
CA THR A 35 4.06 -0.62 7.88
C THR A 35 3.71 0.83 8.13
N ALA A 36 2.45 1.20 7.87
CA ALA A 36 1.95 2.57 8.01
C ALA A 36 0.44 2.58 8.27
N ILE A 37 -0.05 3.68 8.82
CA ILE A 37 -1.46 3.89 9.16
C ILE A 37 -1.84 5.35 8.88
N ALA A 38 -3.02 5.57 8.31
CA ALA A 38 -3.68 6.86 8.24
C ALA A 38 -5.02 6.79 8.99
N ILE A 39 -5.40 7.88 9.67
CA ILE A 39 -6.61 7.96 10.49
C ILE A 39 -7.54 9.01 9.88
N HIS A 40 -8.77 8.62 9.61
CA HIS A 40 -9.80 9.50 9.07
C HIS A 40 -10.06 10.67 10.04
N PRO A 41 -10.01 11.92 9.57
CA PRO A 41 -10.08 13.11 10.43
C PRO A 41 -11.42 13.28 11.16
N VAL A 42 -12.52 12.81 10.55
CA VAL A 42 -13.88 12.93 11.11
C VAL A 42 -14.35 11.70 11.88
N ASN A 43 -14.30 10.50 11.28
CA ASN A 43 -14.93 9.30 11.86
C ASN A 43 -13.94 8.40 12.63
N GLU A 44 -12.64 8.74 12.62
CA GLU A 44 -11.55 8.00 13.27
C GLU A 44 -11.36 6.57 12.74
N ASP A 45 -11.92 6.25 11.57
CA ASP A 45 -11.58 5.02 10.85
C ASP A 45 -10.07 4.99 10.56
N MET A 46 -9.50 3.79 10.51
CA MET A 46 -8.09 3.60 10.22
C MET A 46 -7.91 2.87 8.90
N TYR A 47 -6.97 3.37 8.11
CA TYR A 47 -6.48 2.78 6.87
C TYR A 47 -5.05 2.31 7.11
N ILE A 48 -4.84 1.00 7.10
CA ILE A 48 -3.56 0.37 7.44
C ILE A 48 -2.96 -0.19 6.15
N SER A 49 -1.78 0.30 5.79
CA SER A 49 -1.01 -0.24 4.68
C SER A 49 0.07 -1.18 5.17
N GLY A 50 0.33 -2.24 4.41
CA GLY A 50 1.39 -3.17 4.72
C GLY A 50 1.66 -4.16 3.59
N LEU A 51 2.60 -5.06 3.85
CA LEU A 51 2.99 -6.11 2.94
C LEU A 51 2.39 -7.44 3.39
N TRP A 52 1.94 -8.25 2.45
CA TRP A 52 1.64 -9.65 2.67
C TRP A 52 2.45 -10.52 1.72
N GLU A 53 2.92 -11.67 2.22
CA GLU A 53 3.79 -12.57 1.45
C GLU A 53 3.36 -14.00 1.66
N ASN A 54 3.10 -14.70 0.54
CA ASN A 54 2.79 -16.11 0.56
C ASN A 54 4.03 -16.99 0.81
N SER A 55 4.21 -17.43 2.05
CA SER A 55 5.29 -18.35 2.41
C SER A 55 5.03 -19.82 2.06
N LYS A 56 3.89 -20.17 1.43
CA LYS A 56 3.61 -21.56 1.03
C LYS A 56 4.13 -21.85 -0.37
N ALA A 57 4.87 -22.95 -0.51
CA ALA A 57 5.31 -23.45 -1.82
C ALA A 57 4.15 -23.90 -2.72
N THR A 58 2.98 -24.23 -2.16
CA THR A 58 1.80 -24.62 -2.93
C THR A 58 0.54 -24.15 -2.20
N CYS A 59 -0.29 -23.38 -2.91
CA CYS A 59 -1.64 -23.04 -2.47
C CYS A 59 -2.59 -24.20 -2.74
N THR A 60 -3.41 -24.53 -1.75
CA THR A 60 -4.62 -25.34 -1.89
C THR A 60 -5.85 -24.43 -1.87
N GLY A 61 -6.99 -24.87 -2.41
CA GLY A 61 -8.19 -24.02 -2.51
C GLY A 61 -8.80 -23.56 -1.18
N ASN A 62 -8.33 -24.10 -0.05
CA ASN A 62 -8.76 -23.68 1.30
C ASN A 62 -7.74 -22.75 1.98
N ASP A 63 -6.64 -22.41 1.31
CA ASP A 63 -5.65 -21.49 1.84
C ASP A 63 -6.10 -20.05 1.63
N SER A 64 -6.50 -19.40 2.73
CA SER A 64 -6.92 -17.99 2.75
C SER A 64 -6.05 -17.19 3.71
N TRP A 65 -5.78 -15.94 3.34
CA TRP A 65 -5.26 -14.88 4.19
C TRP A 65 -6.39 -14.21 4.93
N TRP A 66 -6.19 -13.86 6.20
CA TRP A 66 -7.26 -13.27 7.01
C TRP A 66 -6.86 -11.89 7.52
N PHE A 67 -7.43 -10.85 6.93
CA PHE A 67 -7.22 -9.47 7.38
C PHE A 67 -8.26 -9.01 8.41
N THR A 68 -9.30 -9.81 8.63
CA THR A 68 -10.34 -9.54 9.62
C THR A 68 -9.79 -9.64 11.05
N PRO A 69 -9.75 -8.53 11.81
CA PRO A 69 -9.10 -8.52 13.12
C PRO A 69 -9.84 -9.34 14.18
N THR A 70 -9.09 -10.00 15.07
CA THR A 70 -9.64 -10.76 16.20
C THR A 70 -10.41 -9.85 17.15
N LYS A 71 -11.40 -10.41 17.86
CA LYS A 71 -11.97 -9.72 19.02
C LYS A 71 -10.96 -9.79 20.17
N PRO A 72 -10.73 -8.69 20.91
CA PRO A 72 -9.93 -8.76 22.13
C PRO A 72 -10.59 -9.69 23.16
N ASP A 73 -9.81 -10.20 24.11
CA ASP A 73 -10.34 -10.99 25.23
C ASP A 73 -11.34 -10.13 26.03
N PRO A 74 -12.54 -10.63 26.35
CA PRO A 74 -13.51 -9.87 27.15
C PRO A 74 -13.00 -9.51 28.55
N ASN A 75 -11.99 -10.22 29.06
CA ASN A 75 -11.34 -9.94 30.34
C ASN A 75 -10.11 -9.02 30.19
N PHE A 76 -9.86 -8.46 29.01
CA PHE A 76 -8.74 -7.55 28.82
C PHE A 76 -8.90 -6.33 29.74
N PRO A 77 -7.90 -6.04 30.60
CA PRO A 77 -8.05 -5.03 31.63
C PRO A 77 -8.18 -3.64 31.02
N ASN A 78 -9.15 -2.86 31.49
CA ASN A 78 -9.31 -1.44 31.13
C ASN A 78 -9.56 -1.16 29.63
N MET A 79 -10.33 -2.01 28.94
CA MET A 79 -10.74 -1.76 27.54
C MET A 79 -11.34 -0.37 27.32
N GLY A 80 -11.98 0.22 28.36
CA GLY A 80 -12.54 1.57 28.29
C GLY A 80 -13.78 1.68 27.40
N VAL A 81 -14.17 0.57 26.76
CA VAL A 81 -15.36 0.40 25.93
C VAL A 81 -16.01 -0.93 26.25
N ASP A 82 -17.30 -1.04 25.99
CA ASP A 82 -18.04 -2.29 26.14
C ASP A 82 -17.58 -3.34 25.11
N HIS A 83 -17.41 -4.60 25.52
CA HIS A 83 -16.89 -5.65 24.63
C HIS A 83 -17.80 -5.89 23.40
N SER A 84 -19.09 -5.57 23.50
CA SER A 84 -20.05 -5.75 22.40
C SER A 84 -19.75 -4.88 21.17
N VAL A 85 -18.97 -3.81 21.31
CA VAL A 85 -18.55 -2.97 20.16
C VAL A 85 -17.61 -3.71 19.22
N PHE A 86 -16.93 -4.75 19.70
CA PHE A 86 -16.01 -5.53 18.88
C PHE A 86 -16.78 -6.55 18.05
N THR A 87 -16.75 -6.33 16.75
CA THR A 87 -17.27 -7.25 15.76
C THR A 87 -16.13 -8.06 15.15
N ARG A 88 -16.48 -9.29 14.78
CA ARG A 88 -15.69 -10.13 13.89
C ARG A 88 -16.75 -10.75 12.99
N PRO A 89 -16.87 -10.34 11.72
CA PRO A 89 -17.82 -10.91 10.79
C PRO A 89 -17.86 -12.44 10.94
N SER A 90 -19.01 -12.98 11.33
CA SER A 90 -19.24 -14.41 11.42
C SER A 90 -19.84 -14.89 10.11
N GLY A 91 -19.27 -15.93 9.51
CA GLY A 91 -19.80 -16.49 8.28
C GLY A 91 -19.16 -15.86 7.05
N GLU A 92 -18.72 -16.77 6.19
CA GLU A 92 -17.92 -16.59 4.98
C GLU A 92 -16.44 -16.30 5.19
N ALA A 93 -15.65 -17.15 4.54
CA ALA A 93 -14.25 -16.95 4.28
C ALA A 93 -13.94 -15.78 3.33
N THR A 94 -14.94 -14.96 3.00
CA THR A 94 -14.91 -13.96 1.93
C THR A 94 -14.73 -12.53 2.45
N LYS A 95 -15.21 -12.20 3.65
CA LYS A 95 -15.06 -10.84 4.20
C LYS A 95 -13.70 -10.69 4.87
N GLY A 96 -12.77 -10.02 4.17
CA GLY A 96 -11.39 -9.86 4.60
C GLY A 96 -10.51 -11.08 4.34
N GLY A 97 -11.05 -12.09 3.64
CA GLY A 97 -10.34 -13.28 3.23
C GLY A 97 -9.76 -13.12 1.82
N VAL A 98 -8.46 -13.25 1.66
CA VAL A 98 -7.80 -13.21 0.34
C VAL A 98 -7.30 -14.62 0.01
N PHE A 99 -7.71 -15.18 -1.13
CA PHE A 99 -7.29 -16.53 -1.48
C PHE A 99 -5.80 -16.55 -1.85
N CYS A 100 -5.12 -17.64 -1.48
CA CYS A 100 -3.70 -17.83 -1.74
C CYS A 100 -3.35 -17.75 -3.24
N ASP A 101 -4.27 -18.10 -4.13
CA ASP A 101 -4.12 -18.02 -5.59
C ASP A 101 -4.29 -16.60 -6.17
N SER A 102 -4.73 -15.63 -5.35
CA SER A 102 -4.76 -14.21 -5.72
C SER A 102 -3.35 -13.60 -5.77
N HIS A 103 -2.35 -14.34 -5.31
CA HIS A 103 -0.95 -13.96 -5.34
C HIS A 103 -0.27 -14.52 -6.61
N GLU A 104 0.45 -13.70 -7.36
CA GLU A 104 1.23 -14.20 -8.49
C GLU A 104 2.32 -15.19 -8.04
N LYS A 105 2.44 -16.32 -8.76
CA LYS A 105 3.54 -17.27 -8.58
C LYS A 105 4.75 -16.80 -9.37
N VAL A 106 5.68 -16.09 -8.73
CA VAL A 106 6.97 -15.79 -9.34
C VAL A 106 7.84 -17.05 -9.31
N THR A 107 8.29 -17.50 -10.48
CA THR A 107 9.20 -18.65 -10.59
C THR A 107 10.58 -18.14 -10.97
N ASN A 108 11.61 -18.42 -10.16
CA ASN A 108 12.98 -18.06 -10.49
C ASN A 108 13.52 -18.92 -11.65
N SER A 109 14.66 -18.51 -12.21
CA SER A 109 15.35 -19.20 -13.31
C SER A 109 15.77 -20.65 -13.00
N SER A 110 15.67 -21.08 -11.74
CA SER A 110 15.95 -22.43 -11.28
C SER A 110 14.67 -23.24 -10.99
N GLY A 111 13.48 -22.72 -11.33
CA GLY A 111 12.19 -23.38 -11.10
C GLY A 111 11.67 -23.28 -9.65
N GLY A 112 12.33 -22.51 -8.78
CA GLY A 112 11.90 -22.26 -7.40
C GLY A 112 10.95 -21.08 -7.29
N HIS A 113 10.05 -21.11 -6.31
CA HIS A 113 9.14 -19.98 -6.04
C HIS A 113 9.88 -18.82 -5.38
N VAL A 114 9.71 -17.61 -5.92
CA VAL A 114 10.13 -16.37 -5.25
C VAL A 114 8.89 -15.80 -4.55
N PRO A 115 8.95 -15.55 -3.24
CA PRO A 115 7.89 -14.82 -2.58
C PRO A 115 7.78 -13.42 -3.18
N ASN A 116 6.58 -13.09 -3.65
CA ASN A 116 6.23 -11.70 -3.90
C ASN A 116 5.73 -11.10 -2.59
N GLN A 117 6.04 -9.83 -2.34
CA GLN A 117 5.47 -9.10 -1.22
C GLN A 117 4.48 -8.14 -1.86
N ASP A 118 3.19 -8.41 -1.72
CA ASP A 118 2.12 -7.60 -2.30
C ASP A 118 1.61 -6.60 -1.23
N THR A 119 1.13 -5.44 -1.65
CA THR A 119 0.61 -4.43 -0.73
C THR A 119 -0.83 -4.78 -0.41
N TYR A 120 -1.23 -4.54 0.83
CA TYR A 120 -2.63 -4.46 1.20
C TYR A 120 -2.95 -3.10 1.81
N VAL A 121 -4.22 -2.70 1.69
CA VAL A 121 -4.82 -1.60 2.45
C VAL A 121 -6.03 -2.15 3.20
N LEU A 122 -5.92 -2.20 4.53
CA LEU A 122 -6.98 -2.66 5.43
C LEU A 122 -7.72 -1.44 5.99
N HIS A 123 -9.02 -1.37 5.76
CA HIS A 123 -9.93 -0.38 6.34
C HIS A 123 -10.66 -0.97 7.54
N VAL A 124 -10.52 -0.31 8.68
CA VAL A 124 -11.21 -0.66 9.92
C VAL A 124 -11.86 0.57 10.53
N ASP A 125 -12.90 0.38 11.33
CA ASP A 125 -13.44 1.47 12.14
C ASP A 125 -12.49 1.85 13.29
N LYS A 126 -12.84 2.92 14.03
CA LYS A 126 -12.07 3.40 15.19
C LYS A 126 -11.85 2.40 16.32
N TYR A 127 -12.57 1.28 16.34
CA TYR A 127 -12.37 0.17 17.30
C TYR A 127 -11.62 -1.02 16.66
N GLY A 128 -11.13 -0.86 15.44
CA GLY A 128 -10.45 -1.88 14.66
C GLY A 128 -11.40 -2.92 14.05
N ASN A 129 -12.70 -2.65 13.94
CA ASN A 129 -13.62 -3.58 13.29
C ASN A 129 -13.44 -3.53 11.78
N PHE A 130 -13.36 -4.71 11.16
CA PHE A 130 -13.21 -4.85 9.72
C PHE A 130 -14.33 -4.11 8.96
N LYS A 131 -13.93 -3.25 8.00
CA LYS A 131 -14.82 -2.61 7.04
C LYS A 131 -14.54 -3.10 5.63
N ASN A 132 -13.29 -2.98 5.17
CA ASN A 132 -12.89 -3.36 3.81
C ASN A 132 -11.39 -3.76 3.72
N ILE A 133 -11.00 -4.40 2.63
CA ILE A 133 -9.60 -4.71 2.28
C ILE A 133 -9.43 -4.54 0.78
N GLU A 134 -8.31 -3.96 0.38
CA GLU A 134 -7.83 -4.02 -1.01
C GLU A 134 -6.42 -4.62 -1.02
N VAL A 135 -6.13 -5.45 -2.02
CA VAL A 135 -4.81 -6.03 -2.24
C VAL A 135 -4.33 -5.73 -3.65
N PHE A 136 -3.08 -5.36 -3.77
CA PHE A 136 -2.47 -5.02 -5.06
C PHE A 136 -1.58 -6.17 -5.48
N ASP A 137 -2.08 -7.04 -6.37
CA ASP A 137 -1.29 -8.13 -6.98
C ASP A 137 -0.22 -7.51 -7.88
N VAL A 138 1.03 -7.62 -7.44
CA VAL A 138 2.15 -7.03 -8.14
C VAL A 138 2.73 -8.01 -9.13
N HIS A 139 3.07 -7.50 -10.32
CA HIS A 139 3.75 -8.32 -11.31
C HIS A 139 5.26 -8.48 -11.00
N LEU A 140 5.70 -9.72 -10.73
CA LEU A 140 7.10 -10.20 -10.70
C LEU A 140 8.11 -9.41 -9.84
N GLU A 141 7.67 -8.46 -9.03
CA GLU A 141 8.54 -7.50 -8.36
C GLU A 141 8.26 -7.42 -6.87
N LYS A 142 9.30 -7.60 -6.06
CA LYS A 142 9.19 -7.44 -4.61
C LYS A 142 8.95 -5.98 -4.27
N GLU A 143 7.84 -5.70 -3.61
CA GLU A 143 7.56 -4.38 -3.07
C GLU A 143 8.50 -4.00 -1.92
N LEU A 144 8.60 -2.69 -1.70
CA LEU A 144 9.24 -2.14 -0.51
C LEU A 144 8.18 -1.73 0.52
N LYS A 145 8.62 -1.18 1.64
CA LYS A 145 7.76 -0.73 2.75
C LYS A 145 6.72 0.30 2.25
N PRO A 146 5.42 -0.05 2.10
CA PRO A 146 4.43 0.88 1.59
C PRO A 146 4.16 2.00 2.59
N GLN A 147 3.85 3.18 2.06
CA GLN A 147 3.48 4.38 2.81
C GLN A 147 2.03 4.74 2.49
N ILE A 148 1.37 5.42 3.43
CA ILE A 148 -0.02 5.87 3.30
C ILE A 148 -0.21 7.25 3.92
N ALA A 149 -1.02 8.09 3.28
CA ALA A 149 -1.49 9.36 3.81
C ALA A 149 -3.00 9.52 3.51
N ILE A 150 -3.67 10.41 4.25
CA ILE A 150 -5.09 10.76 4.05
C ILE A 150 -5.22 12.27 3.92
N ASN A 151 -6.13 12.72 3.06
CA ASN A 151 -6.40 14.14 2.87
C ASN A 151 -7.19 14.76 4.03
N SER A 152 -7.30 16.08 4.04
CA SER A 152 -7.83 16.84 5.18
C SER A 152 -9.31 16.60 5.48
N ASP A 153 -10.11 16.26 4.46
CA ASP A 153 -11.53 15.94 4.60
C ASP A 153 -11.81 14.43 4.80
N GLY A 154 -10.80 13.59 4.57
CA GLY A 154 -10.89 12.13 4.70
C GLY A 154 -11.54 11.42 3.53
N SER A 155 -11.78 12.08 2.39
CA SER A 155 -12.38 11.48 1.19
C SER A 155 -11.42 10.62 0.37
N GLU A 156 -10.11 10.80 0.56
CA GLU A 156 -9.10 10.13 -0.26
C GLU A 156 -7.85 9.75 0.57
N ILE A 157 -7.33 8.55 0.33
CA ILE A 157 -6.00 8.14 0.78
C ILE A 157 -5.03 8.04 -0.38
N ALA A 158 -3.77 8.40 -0.14
CA ALA A 158 -2.67 8.21 -1.07
C ALA A 158 -1.78 7.07 -0.56
N ILE A 159 -1.41 6.15 -1.45
CA ILE A 159 -0.47 5.08 -1.17
C ILE A 159 0.72 5.14 -2.13
N ALA A 160 1.88 4.73 -1.63
CA ALA A 160 3.12 4.74 -2.37
C ALA A 160 4.02 3.56 -1.99
N ASN A 161 5.07 3.38 -2.78
CA ASN A 161 6.04 2.28 -2.67
C ASN A 161 5.48 0.88 -2.94
N THR A 162 4.28 0.84 -3.52
CA THR A 162 3.61 -0.36 -4.02
C THR A 162 4.19 -0.76 -5.39
N GLY A 163 4.11 -2.03 -5.74
CA GLY A 163 4.59 -2.60 -6.99
C GLY A 163 3.49 -2.60 -8.05
N MET A 164 3.84 -2.73 -9.33
CA MET A 164 2.85 -2.46 -10.38
C MET A 164 1.69 -3.45 -10.36
N PRO A 165 0.44 -2.96 -10.51
CA PRO A 165 -0.70 -3.83 -10.76
C PRO A 165 -0.41 -4.75 -11.95
N LYS A 166 -0.69 -6.03 -11.78
CA LYS A 166 -0.54 -7.05 -12.82
C LYS A 166 -1.24 -6.70 -14.13
N SER A 167 -2.37 -6.00 -14.06
CA SER A 167 -3.12 -5.52 -15.23
C SER A 167 -2.32 -4.62 -16.18
N LEU A 168 -1.15 -4.10 -15.77
CA LEU A 168 -0.29 -3.22 -16.57
C LEU A 168 0.89 -3.94 -17.27
N GLU A 169 0.82 -5.28 -17.29
CA GLU A 169 1.60 -6.40 -17.84
C GLU A 169 2.74 -6.24 -18.89
N ARG A 170 3.40 -5.09 -19.05
CA ARG A 170 4.64 -5.01 -19.84
C ARG A 170 5.72 -4.18 -19.16
N LEU A 171 6.55 -4.83 -18.36
CA LEU A 171 7.94 -4.43 -18.17
C LEU A 171 8.70 -4.80 -19.44
N GLY A 172 9.09 -3.81 -20.25
CA GLY A 172 10.07 -4.02 -21.31
C GLY A 172 11.46 -4.25 -20.68
N GLY A 173 12.06 -5.42 -20.92
CA GLY A 173 13.40 -5.77 -20.44
C GLY A 173 13.41 -6.80 -19.30
N THR A 174 14.61 -7.27 -18.93
CA THR A 174 14.80 -8.23 -17.83
C THR A 174 14.24 -7.65 -16.52
N PRO A 175 13.33 -8.36 -15.82
CA PRO A 175 12.89 -7.98 -14.48
C PRO A 175 14.12 -7.80 -13.60
N THR A 176 14.27 -6.62 -13.00
CA THR A 176 15.41 -6.34 -12.10
C THR A 176 14.80 -5.95 -10.76
N PRO A 177 15.07 -6.70 -9.67
CA PRO A 177 14.23 -6.66 -8.48
C PRO A 177 14.09 -5.26 -7.84
N GLY A 178 12.85 -4.81 -7.66
CA GLY A 178 12.42 -3.74 -6.73
C GLY A 178 11.26 -2.87 -7.27
N ALA A 179 10.57 -2.16 -6.37
CA ALA A 179 9.33 -1.42 -6.63
C ALA A 179 9.37 -0.49 -7.86
N ASN A 180 8.20 -0.26 -8.47
CA ASN A 180 8.03 0.61 -9.63
C ASN A 180 7.59 2.04 -9.25
N GLY A 181 7.61 2.37 -7.95
CA GLY A 181 7.50 3.71 -7.40
C GLY A 181 6.33 4.53 -7.93
N TRP A 182 5.14 3.94 -7.96
CA TRP A 182 3.94 4.69 -8.27
C TRP A 182 3.35 5.37 -7.05
N VAL A 183 2.50 6.34 -7.34
CA VAL A 183 1.61 6.98 -6.41
C VAL A 183 0.21 6.70 -6.90
N MET A 184 -0.67 6.24 -6.02
CA MET A 184 -2.08 6.02 -6.30
C MET A 184 -2.88 6.64 -5.18
N THR A 185 -4.09 7.00 -5.53
CA THR A 185 -5.08 7.36 -4.54
C THR A 185 -6.30 6.47 -4.60
N LEU A 186 -6.91 6.25 -3.44
CA LEU A 186 -8.10 5.43 -3.27
C LEU A 186 -9.19 6.23 -2.57
N ASN A 187 -10.43 5.99 -2.94
CA ASN A 187 -11.60 6.49 -2.24
C ASN A 187 -11.71 5.81 -0.86
N THR A 188 -11.99 6.57 0.19
CA THR A 188 -12.08 6.05 1.56
C THR A 188 -13.35 5.29 1.89
N ASP A 189 -14.40 5.43 1.07
CA ASP A 189 -15.67 4.72 1.23
C ASP A 189 -15.57 3.24 0.82
N ASP A 190 -14.85 2.95 -0.27
CA ASP A 190 -14.82 1.62 -0.89
C ASP A 190 -13.43 1.12 -1.33
N LEU A 191 -12.38 1.90 -1.09
CA LEU A 191 -11.00 1.62 -1.52
C LEU A 191 -10.82 1.54 -3.05
N SER A 192 -11.76 2.06 -3.84
CA SER A 192 -11.62 2.10 -5.30
C SER A 192 -10.56 3.11 -5.74
N GLN A 193 -9.82 2.78 -6.80
CA GLN A 193 -8.77 3.65 -7.34
C GLN A 193 -9.35 4.94 -7.96
N ASN A 194 -8.92 6.10 -7.47
CA ASN A 194 -9.21 7.39 -8.08
C ASN A 194 -8.24 7.68 -9.25
N TRP A 195 -6.94 7.67 -8.99
CA TRP A 195 -5.90 7.81 -10.03
C TRP A 195 -4.61 7.07 -9.68
N LEU A 196 -3.77 6.88 -10.70
CA LEU A 196 -2.49 6.19 -10.62
C LEU A 196 -1.44 6.91 -11.48
N SER A 197 -0.34 7.31 -10.86
CA SER A 197 0.83 7.86 -11.54
C SER A 197 1.99 6.86 -11.48
N ILE A 198 2.53 6.50 -12.66
CA ILE A 198 3.63 5.55 -12.77
C ILE A 198 4.81 6.23 -13.45
N ASN A 199 5.97 6.14 -12.81
CA ASN A 199 7.23 6.60 -13.39
C ASN A 199 7.62 5.77 -14.62
N LYS A 200 7.90 6.45 -15.74
CA LYS A 200 8.26 5.84 -17.03
C LYS A 200 9.67 6.25 -17.44
N ARG A 201 10.31 5.48 -18.32
CA ARG A 201 11.58 5.91 -18.94
C ARG A 201 11.31 7.06 -19.90
N PHE A 202 12.07 8.14 -19.78
CA PHE A 202 11.89 9.32 -20.64
C PHE A 202 12.21 9.05 -22.13
N TRP A 203 13.15 8.14 -22.45
CA TRP A 203 13.64 7.91 -23.82
C TRP A 203 12.87 6.81 -24.56
N ALA A 204 11.99 6.13 -23.86
CA ALA A 204 11.14 5.14 -24.49
C ALA A 204 10.04 5.94 -25.23
N GLY A 205 10.08 5.94 -26.56
CA GLY A 205 9.08 6.64 -27.38
C GLY A 205 7.64 6.23 -27.00
N PRO A 206 6.61 6.95 -27.48
CA PRO A 206 5.22 6.74 -27.05
C PRO A 206 4.69 5.30 -27.20
N GLU A 207 5.32 4.49 -28.06
CA GLU A 207 4.95 3.09 -28.32
C GLU A 207 5.72 2.08 -27.43
N ASN A 208 6.80 2.52 -26.77
CA ASN A 208 7.59 1.73 -25.84
C ASN A 208 7.32 2.24 -24.43
N VAL A 209 6.33 1.69 -23.74
CA VAL A 209 6.02 2.04 -22.34
C VAL A 209 7.02 1.35 -21.40
N GLU A 210 8.32 1.58 -21.59
CA GLU A 210 9.30 1.06 -20.66
C GLU A 210 9.15 1.80 -19.32
N LYS A 211 8.83 1.05 -18.27
CA LYS A 211 8.69 1.57 -16.92
C LYS A 211 10.07 1.91 -16.35
N GLN A 212 10.10 2.91 -15.48
CA GLN A 212 11.34 3.34 -14.85
C GLN A 212 11.44 2.77 -13.45
N TYR A 213 12.57 2.13 -13.17
CA TYR A 213 12.89 1.70 -11.83
C TYR A 213 12.99 2.90 -10.89
N SER A 214 12.17 2.88 -9.84
CA SER A 214 11.83 4.01 -9.00
C SER A 214 11.32 3.51 -7.66
N TRP A 215 11.72 4.17 -6.58
CA TRP A 215 11.17 3.92 -5.25
C TRP A 215 10.52 5.21 -4.79
N THR A 216 9.22 5.16 -4.51
CA THR A 216 8.53 6.28 -3.87
C THR A 216 8.55 6.01 -2.38
N ASP A 217 9.58 6.51 -1.72
CA ASP A 217 9.87 6.20 -0.33
C ASP A 217 8.88 6.89 0.63
N ASP A 218 8.17 7.95 0.19
CA ASP A 218 7.23 8.71 1.01
C ASP A 218 6.05 9.31 0.22
N VAL A 219 4.90 9.48 0.89
CA VAL A 219 3.71 10.15 0.39
C VAL A 219 3.00 10.92 1.51
N ALA A 220 2.57 12.15 1.20
CA ALA A 220 1.83 13.00 2.13
C ALA A 220 0.81 13.88 1.40
N TYR A 221 -0.27 14.26 2.08
CA TYR A 221 -1.11 15.37 1.62
C TYR A 221 -0.56 16.70 2.17
N GLY A 222 -0.46 17.69 1.29
CA GLY A 222 -0.15 19.07 1.67
C GLY A 222 -1.36 19.79 2.26
N PRO A 223 -1.20 21.01 2.80
CA PRO A 223 -2.32 21.84 3.26
C PRO A 223 -3.24 22.30 2.11
N ASP A 224 -2.81 22.11 0.86
CA ASP A 224 -3.58 22.34 -0.37
C ASP A 224 -4.32 21.07 -0.86
N ASP A 225 -4.35 20.01 -0.03
CA ASP A 225 -4.87 18.68 -0.34
C ASP A 225 -4.26 18.06 -1.61
N LYS A 226 -3.07 18.51 -2.01
CA LYS A 226 -2.31 17.90 -3.10
C LYS A 226 -1.45 16.77 -2.57
N VAL A 227 -1.15 15.79 -3.42
CA VAL A 227 -0.32 14.65 -3.05
C VAL A 227 1.14 14.98 -3.31
N HIS A 228 1.93 15.03 -2.24
CA HIS A 228 3.37 15.16 -2.29
C HIS A 228 4.01 13.78 -2.20
N ALA A 229 4.88 13.46 -3.14
CA ALA A 229 5.63 12.23 -3.15
C ALA A 229 7.13 12.51 -3.23
N ALA A 230 7.91 11.70 -2.53
CA ALA A 230 9.35 11.77 -2.56
C ALA A 230 9.93 10.37 -2.73
N GLY A 231 11.11 10.31 -3.35
CA GLY A 231 11.69 9.02 -3.67
C GLY A 231 13.02 9.09 -4.35
N ARG A 232 13.39 7.96 -4.94
CA ARG A 232 14.59 7.78 -5.76
C ARG A 232 14.21 7.19 -7.10
N HIS A 233 14.95 7.49 -8.14
CA HIS A 233 14.85 6.78 -9.41
C HIS A 233 16.24 6.53 -9.97
N VAL A 234 16.35 5.58 -10.89
CA VAL A 234 17.54 5.46 -11.75
C VAL A 234 17.25 6.08 -13.11
N TRP A 235 18.29 6.33 -13.90
CA TRP A 235 18.19 6.73 -15.32
C TRP A 235 17.34 8.00 -15.55
N SER A 236 16.84 8.17 -16.77
CA SER A 236 15.96 9.27 -17.16
C SER A 236 14.50 8.93 -16.86
N THR A 237 13.84 9.73 -16.04
CA THR A 237 12.49 9.47 -15.55
C THR A 237 11.50 10.49 -16.09
N LEU A 238 10.37 10.00 -16.58
CA LEU A 238 9.16 10.77 -16.83
C LEU A 238 8.22 10.55 -15.65
N TYR A 239 7.94 11.62 -14.90
CA TYR A 239 7.11 11.60 -13.70
C TYR A 239 5.62 11.69 -13.98
N GLY A 240 5.26 12.21 -15.17
CA GLY A 240 3.88 12.46 -15.57
C GLY A 240 3.77 13.66 -16.48
N GLU A 241 2.56 14.20 -16.54
CA GLU A 241 2.18 15.34 -17.35
C GLU A 241 1.49 16.37 -16.46
N THR A 242 1.71 17.65 -16.75
CA THR A 242 1.05 18.77 -16.07
C THR A 242 -0.38 18.96 -16.57
N GLU A 243 -1.20 19.76 -15.89
CA GLU A 243 -2.56 20.10 -16.35
C GLU A 243 -2.58 20.68 -17.78
N THR A 244 -1.52 21.41 -18.15
CA THR A 244 -1.34 22.05 -19.46
C THR A 244 -0.75 21.13 -20.54
N GLY A 245 -0.54 19.85 -20.23
CA GLY A 245 -0.01 18.87 -21.18
C GLY A 245 1.52 18.87 -21.32
N THR A 246 2.24 19.50 -20.40
CA THR A 246 3.71 19.50 -20.43
C THR A 246 4.25 18.27 -19.74
N LEU A 247 5.15 17.54 -20.39
CA LEU A 247 5.81 16.39 -19.78
C LEU A 247 6.81 16.87 -18.72
N ALA A 248 6.66 16.39 -17.49
CA ALA A 248 7.65 16.65 -16.44
C ALA A 248 8.60 15.45 -16.34
N SER A 249 9.85 15.68 -16.69
CA SER A 249 10.86 14.64 -16.73
C SER A 249 12.21 15.13 -16.24
N GLN A 250 13.04 14.17 -15.86
CA GLN A 250 14.47 14.35 -15.75
C GLN A 250 15.15 13.52 -16.83
N ASN A 251 16.07 14.17 -17.56
CA ASN A 251 16.91 13.50 -18.54
C ASN A 251 18.34 13.32 -17.99
N LYS A 252 18.81 12.08 -17.93
CA LYS A 252 20.14 11.66 -17.47
C LYS A 252 20.78 10.71 -18.48
N TYR A 253 22.02 11.01 -18.84
CA TYR A 253 22.82 10.20 -19.77
C TYR A 253 23.61 9.05 -19.09
N GLY A 254 23.78 9.07 -17.77
CA GLY A 254 24.56 8.07 -17.01
C GLY A 254 23.69 7.07 -16.22
N GLN A 255 24.03 5.77 -16.30
CA GLN A 255 23.14 4.67 -15.92
C GLN A 255 23.20 4.22 -14.43
N ASN A 256 24.18 4.63 -13.63
CA ASN A 256 24.53 3.87 -12.41
C ASN A 256 24.31 4.56 -11.05
N ASN A 257 23.80 5.79 -10.99
CA ASN A 257 23.56 6.48 -9.71
C ASN A 257 22.09 6.84 -9.55
N PRO A 258 21.40 6.39 -8.49
CA PRO A 258 20.05 6.84 -8.18
C PRO A 258 20.08 8.31 -7.75
N ASP A 259 19.13 9.11 -8.24
CA ASP A 259 18.92 10.48 -7.79
C ASP A 259 17.63 10.55 -6.96
N GLY A 260 17.60 11.48 -6.00
CA GLY A 260 16.41 11.79 -5.22
C GLY A 260 15.47 12.72 -5.99
N TRP A 261 14.17 12.56 -5.79
CA TRP A 261 13.14 13.40 -6.41
C TRP A 261 12.03 13.74 -5.42
N THR A 262 11.34 14.85 -5.70
CA THR A 262 10.10 15.25 -5.06
C THR A 262 9.14 15.74 -6.14
N VAL A 263 7.89 15.27 -6.13
CA VAL A 263 6.85 15.70 -7.06
C VAL A 263 5.58 15.99 -6.28
N ARG A 264 4.85 17.03 -6.71
CA ARG A 264 3.52 17.35 -6.22
C ARG A 264 2.51 17.03 -7.31
N TYR A 265 1.48 16.27 -6.96
CA TYR A 265 0.38 15.88 -7.82
C TYR A 265 -0.91 16.58 -7.39
N THR A 266 -1.70 17.02 -8.37
CA THR A 266 -3.08 17.46 -8.19
C THR A 266 -3.98 16.28 -7.81
N LEU A 267 -5.21 16.56 -7.39
CA LEU A 267 -6.21 15.54 -7.02
C LEU A 267 -6.64 14.62 -8.19
N ASP A 268 -6.32 14.98 -9.43
CA ASP A 268 -6.54 14.16 -10.62
C ASP A 268 -5.25 13.48 -11.13
N GLY A 269 -4.16 13.53 -10.35
CA GLY A 269 -2.90 12.85 -10.65
C GLY A 269 -2.03 13.55 -11.70
N LYS A 270 -2.30 14.82 -12.04
CA LYS A 270 -1.43 15.64 -12.87
C LYS A 270 -0.33 16.28 -12.05
N ILE A 271 0.78 16.63 -12.70
CA ILE A 271 1.87 17.32 -12.01
C ILE A 271 1.50 18.79 -11.83
N ASP A 272 1.53 19.21 -10.56
CA ASP A 272 1.34 20.60 -10.21
C ASP A 272 2.65 21.36 -10.41
N ASN A 273 2.66 22.24 -11.42
CA ASN A 273 3.80 23.11 -11.71
C ASN A 273 4.05 24.16 -10.61
N GLY A 274 3.07 24.38 -9.73
CA GLY A 274 3.10 25.45 -8.75
C GLY A 274 3.15 26.83 -9.40
N ALA A 275 2.08 27.60 -9.24
CA ALA A 275 2.37 28.99 -8.89
C ALA A 275 3.01 28.94 -7.48
N PRO A 276 4.15 29.60 -7.24
CA PRO A 276 4.68 29.74 -5.88
C PRO A 276 3.63 30.33 -4.93
#